data_AF-A0AAU3RHA8-F1
#
_entry.id   AF-A0AAU3RHA8-F1
#
_cell.length_a   1.000
_cell.length_b   1.000
_cell.length_c   1.000
_cell.angle_alpha   90.00
_cell.angle_beta   90.00
_cell.angle_gamma   90.00
#
_symmetry.space_group_name_H-M   'P 1'
#
loop_
_entity.id
_entity.type
_entity.pdbx_description
1 polymer ?
#
loop_
_entity_poly.entity_id
_entity_poly.type
_entity_poly.pdbx_seq_one_letter_code
_entity_poly.pdbx_strand_id
1 'polypeptide(L)'
;MKDLVIPLLVAVIGLAATGLGAIVGARSTRFGAEKNAETVRRQVQDQGAVEHGHWLRQQRLGTYESFLEAWDECLRITQAPVDAHDPGSTSLDELREAAGRMAERARRIALLGPAEVTQAAENLTEGMQEDVEASTRFIRASQAAISAVDGRPVHTEAVVEATEEYRQRSAQLAGLMDAYRAQGRDLRDLDGHPLLADVMQSIAQFLQVSGEARGALQENVERLSATLGEAEAMLDVLTRNREARELSRERFTSAARQALGTPPTPA
;
A
#
# COMPACT_ATOMS: atom_id res chain seq x y z
N MET A 1 -1.48 -106.64 -36.89
CA MET A 1 -0.46 -105.90 -36.10
C MET A 1 0.08 -104.63 -36.78
N LYS A 2 -0.28 -104.30 -38.03
CA LYS A 2 0.19 -103.08 -38.70
C LYS A 2 -0.74 -101.85 -38.52
N ASP A 3 -1.96 -102.05 -38.00
CA ASP A 3 -2.98 -100.99 -37.88
C ASP A 3 -2.93 -100.15 -36.59
N LEU A 4 -2.01 -100.46 -35.67
CA LEU A 4 -1.86 -99.75 -34.39
C LEU A 4 -0.62 -98.83 -34.35
N VAL A 5 0.28 -98.93 -35.33
CA VAL A 5 1.57 -98.21 -35.33
C VAL A 5 1.41 -96.76 -35.80
N ILE A 6 0.51 -96.52 -36.76
CA ILE A 6 0.27 -95.19 -37.35
C ILE A 6 -0.42 -94.22 -36.36
N PRO A 7 -1.49 -94.58 -35.63
CA PRO A 7 -2.12 -93.66 -34.67
C PRO A 7 -1.24 -93.37 -33.44
N LEU A 8 -0.38 -94.29 -33.03
CA LEU A 8 0.58 -94.08 -31.94
C LEU A 8 1.65 -93.03 -32.32
N LEU A 9 2.14 -93.07 -33.56
CA LEU A 9 3.15 -92.13 -34.06
C LEU A 9 2.58 -90.70 -34.21
N VAL A 10 1.32 -90.56 -34.65
CA VAL A 10 0.61 -89.27 -34.71
C VAL A 10 0.33 -88.71 -33.31
N ALA A 11 -0.04 -89.55 -32.34
CA ALA A 11 -0.26 -89.14 -30.95
C ALA A 11 1.03 -88.66 -30.27
N VAL A 12 2.17 -89.31 -30.52
CA VAL A 12 3.48 -88.93 -29.94
C VAL A 12 4.02 -87.63 -30.56
N ILE A 13 3.87 -87.45 -31.88
CA ILE A 13 4.25 -86.18 -32.55
C ILE A 13 3.33 -85.04 -32.09
N GLY A 14 2.03 -85.29 -31.91
CA GLY A 14 1.08 -84.32 -31.35
C GLY A 14 1.41 -83.91 -29.90
N LEU A 15 1.85 -84.84 -29.05
CA LEU A 15 2.23 -84.56 -27.66
C LEU A 15 3.58 -83.83 -27.57
N ALA A 16 4.53 -84.15 -28.45
CA ALA A 16 5.83 -83.47 -28.52
C ALA A 16 5.74 -82.03 -29.07
N ALA A 17 4.85 -81.79 -30.06
CA ALA A 17 4.59 -80.45 -30.59
C ALA A 17 3.92 -79.53 -29.55
N THR A 18 2.99 -80.07 -28.74
CA THR A 18 2.32 -79.32 -27.66
C THR A 18 3.26 -79.04 -26.48
N GLY A 19 4.18 -79.97 -26.15
CA GLY A 19 5.15 -79.81 -25.07
C GLY A 19 6.25 -78.76 -25.36
N LEU A 20 6.75 -78.70 -26.60
CA LEU A 20 7.73 -77.68 -27.01
C LEU A 20 7.08 -76.29 -27.18
N GLY A 21 5.83 -76.23 -27.65
CA GLY A 21 5.06 -74.99 -27.70
C GLY A 21 4.81 -74.37 -26.32
N ALA A 22 4.55 -75.19 -25.30
CA ALA A 22 4.33 -74.72 -23.93
C ALA A 22 5.61 -74.16 -23.26
N ILE A 23 6.78 -74.75 -23.52
CA ILE A 23 8.05 -74.32 -22.92
C ILE A 23 8.58 -73.03 -23.56
N VAL A 24 8.43 -72.87 -24.88
CA VAL A 24 8.76 -71.62 -25.58
C VAL A 24 7.79 -70.51 -25.18
N GLY A 25 6.48 -70.82 -25.10
CA GLY A 25 5.46 -69.89 -24.62
C GLY A 25 5.69 -69.38 -23.19
N ALA A 26 6.08 -70.28 -22.27
CA ALA A 26 6.34 -69.93 -20.86
C ALA A 26 7.60 -69.06 -20.65
N ARG A 27 8.60 -69.14 -21.53
CA ARG A 27 9.78 -68.25 -21.46
C ARG A 27 9.54 -66.89 -22.11
N SER A 28 8.76 -66.81 -23.19
CA SER A 28 8.38 -65.53 -23.79
C SER A 28 7.49 -64.69 -22.88
N THR A 29 6.62 -65.32 -22.07
CA THR A 29 5.76 -64.60 -21.12
C THR A 29 6.56 -64.00 -19.95
N ARG A 30 7.65 -64.64 -19.50
CA ARG A 30 8.48 -64.11 -18.41
C ARG A 30 9.30 -62.88 -18.83
N PHE A 31 9.93 -62.91 -19.99
CA PHE A 31 10.63 -61.74 -20.55
C PHE A 31 9.66 -60.59 -20.88
N GLY A 32 8.46 -60.92 -21.40
CA GLY A 32 7.39 -59.94 -21.62
C GLY A 32 6.93 -59.28 -20.32
N ALA A 33 6.77 -60.05 -19.23
CA ALA A 33 6.33 -59.52 -17.94
C ALA A 33 7.34 -58.55 -17.30
N GLU A 34 8.65 -58.87 -17.36
CA GLU A 34 9.70 -58.00 -16.80
C GLU A 34 9.82 -56.69 -17.60
N LYS A 35 9.78 -56.76 -18.93
CA LYS A 35 9.79 -55.57 -19.78
C LYS A 35 8.53 -54.72 -19.64
N ASN A 36 7.37 -55.36 -19.50
CA ASN A 36 6.12 -54.65 -19.24
C ASN A 36 6.15 -53.96 -17.87
N ALA A 37 6.68 -54.62 -16.84
CA ALA A 37 6.83 -54.01 -15.51
C ALA A 37 7.78 -52.80 -15.52
N GLU A 38 8.88 -52.86 -16.27
CA GLU A 38 9.80 -51.73 -16.44
C GLU A 38 9.14 -50.56 -17.18
N THR A 39 8.42 -50.83 -18.28
CA THR A 39 7.68 -49.80 -19.03
C THR A 39 6.59 -49.15 -18.19
N VAL A 40 5.82 -49.92 -17.44
CA VAL A 40 4.78 -49.40 -16.54
C VAL A 40 5.40 -48.52 -15.45
N ARG A 41 6.54 -48.90 -14.88
CA ARG A 41 7.24 -48.05 -13.88
C ARG A 41 7.66 -46.71 -14.48
N ARG A 42 8.27 -46.71 -15.67
CA ARG A 42 8.65 -45.47 -16.36
C ARG A 42 7.42 -44.62 -16.69
N GLN A 43 6.36 -45.25 -17.19
CA GLN A 43 5.10 -44.54 -17.49
C GLN A 43 4.48 -43.89 -16.25
N VAL A 44 4.47 -44.57 -15.10
CA VAL A 44 3.97 -44.00 -13.84
C VAL A 44 4.88 -42.86 -13.35
N GLN A 45 6.19 -42.96 -13.53
CA GLN A 45 7.12 -41.87 -13.18
C GLN A 45 6.93 -40.65 -14.08
N ASP A 46 6.80 -40.86 -15.39
CA ASP A 46 6.57 -39.78 -16.36
C ASP A 46 5.20 -39.12 -16.11
N GLN A 47 4.16 -39.92 -15.84
CA GLN A 47 2.83 -39.41 -15.49
C GLN A 47 2.86 -38.63 -14.18
N GLY A 48 3.56 -39.15 -13.16
CA GLY A 48 3.73 -38.47 -11.88
C GLY A 48 4.45 -37.12 -12.02
N ALA A 49 5.49 -37.05 -12.87
CA ALA A 49 6.20 -35.81 -13.15
C ALA A 49 5.30 -34.77 -13.85
N VAL A 50 4.48 -35.21 -14.82
CA VAL A 50 3.53 -34.35 -15.53
C VAL A 50 2.42 -33.85 -14.59
N GLU A 51 1.82 -34.73 -13.78
CA GLU A 51 0.78 -34.38 -12.81
C GLU A 51 1.31 -33.43 -11.74
N HIS A 52 2.51 -33.70 -11.20
CA HIS A 52 3.16 -32.82 -10.23
C HIS A 52 3.44 -31.44 -10.84
N GLY A 53 3.92 -31.38 -12.08
CA GLY A 53 4.15 -30.12 -12.78
C GLY A 53 2.86 -29.32 -13.03
N HIS A 54 1.77 -30.01 -13.38
CA HIS A 54 0.45 -29.39 -13.51
C HIS A 54 -0.06 -28.83 -12.18
N TRP A 55 0.05 -29.61 -11.10
CA TRP A 55 -0.35 -29.20 -9.76
C TRP A 55 0.44 -27.97 -9.30
N LEU A 56 1.77 -27.97 -9.48
CA LEU A 56 2.62 -26.85 -9.08
C LEU A 56 2.30 -25.57 -9.87
N ARG A 57 2.04 -25.68 -11.18
CA ARG A 57 1.61 -24.53 -12.00
C ARG A 57 0.29 -23.95 -11.50
N GLN A 58 -0.66 -24.79 -11.13
CA GLN A 58 -1.95 -24.34 -10.58
C GLN A 58 -1.79 -23.66 -9.22
N GLN A 59 -0.97 -24.22 -8.34
CA GLN A 59 -0.65 -23.59 -7.03
C GLN A 59 0.03 -22.23 -7.20
N ARG A 60 0.98 -22.12 -8.13
CA ARG A 60 1.64 -20.84 -8.47
C ARG A 60 0.64 -19.82 -8.99
N LEU A 61 -0.22 -20.19 -9.93
CA LEU A 61 -1.25 -19.30 -10.48
C LEU A 61 -2.13 -18.72 -9.37
N GLY A 62 -2.72 -19.57 -8.52
CA GLY A 62 -3.58 -19.10 -7.43
C GLY A 62 -2.83 -18.24 -6.40
N THR A 63 -1.54 -18.51 -6.17
CA THR A 63 -0.71 -17.68 -5.29
C THR A 63 -0.44 -16.31 -5.90
N TYR A 64 -0.15 -16.23 -7.20
CA TYR A 64 0.09 -14.98 -7.91
C TYR A 64 -1.17 -14.13 -8.04
N GLU A 65 -2.32 -14.74 -8.36
CA GLU A 65 -3.63 -14.07 -8.39
C GLU A 65 -3.94 -13.45 -7.02
N SER A 66 -3.79 -14.23 -5.96
CA SER A 66 -4.06 -13.75 -4.62
C SER A 66 -3.12 -12.63 -4.14
N PHE A 67 -1.87 -12.61 -4.61
CA PHE A 67 -0.96 -11.49 -4.35
C PHE A 67 -1.42 -10.23 -5.08
N LEU A 68 -1.86 -10.34 -6.34
CA LEU A 68 -2.40 -9.20 -7.10
C LEU A 68 -3.70 -8.66 -6.50
N GLU A 69 -4.58 -9.52 -5.99
CA GLU A 69 -5.77 -9.09 -5.25
C GLU A 69 -5.41 -8.27 -4.01
N ALA A 70 -4.40 -8.71 -3.24
CA ALA A 70 -3.93 -7.96 -2.07
C ALA A 70 -3.30 -6.61 -2.45
N TRP A 71 -2.60 -6.56 -3.59
CA TRP A 71 -2.07 -5.32 -4.15
C TRP A 71 -3.18 -4.35 -4.59
N ASP A 72 -4.15 -4.84 -5.36
CA ASP A 72 -5.28 -4.04 -5.84
C ASP A 72 -6.11 -3.49 -4.68
N GLU A 73 -6.24 -4.27 -3.60
CA GLU A 73 -6.87 -3.80 -2.35
C GLU A 73 -6.10 -2.64 -1.72
N CYS A 74 -4.76 -2.71 -1.65
CA CYS A 74 -3.95 -1.58 -1.18
C CYS A 74 -4.15 -0.35 -2.07
N LEU A 75 -4.15 -0.52 -3.40
CA LEU A 75 -4.39 0.58 -4.33
C LEU A 75 -5.77 1.20 -4.15
N ARG A 76 -6.81 0.37 -3.99
CA ARG A 76 -8.18 0.82 -3.74
C ARG A 76 -8.26 1.69 -2.50
N ILE A 77 -7.60 1.30 -1.40
CA ILE A 77 -7.58 2.09 -0.16
C ILE A 77 -6.82 3.41 -0.38
N THR A 78 -5.66 3.39 -1.05
CA THR A 78 -4.88 4.63 -1.31
C THR A 78 -5.57 5.61 -2.27
N GLN A 79 -6.43 5.10 -3.17
CA GLN A 79 -7.15 5.91 -4.16
C GLN A 79 -8.57 6.26 -3.72
N ALA A 80 -9.04 5.69 -2.61
CA ALA A 80 -10.33 6.04 -2.06
C ALA A 80 -10.35 7.56 -1.83
N PRO A 81 -11.37 8.27 -2.33
CA PRO A 81 -11.50 9.69 -2.03
C PRO A 81 -11.50 9.87 -0.52
N VAL A 82 -10.71 10.81 -0.03
CA VAL A 82 -10.73 11.19 1.38
C VAL A 82 -12.09 11.82 1.63
N ASP A 83 -13.05 11.01 2.08
CA ASP A 83 -14.36 11.49 2.45
C ASP A 83 -14.20 12.50 3.59
N ALA A 84 -14.76 13.69 3.41
CA ALA A 84 -14.58 14.85 4.29
C ALA A 84 -15.15 14.68 5.71
N HIS A 85 -15.60 13.48 6.10
CA HIS A 85 -16.32 13.23 7.35
C HIS A 85 -15.58 12.34 8.37
N ASP A 86 -14.46 11.70 8.03
CA ASP A 86 -13.64 10.98 9.04
C ASP A 86 -12.14 10.93 8.65
N PRO A 87 -11.40 12.04 8.86
CA PRO A 87 -10.04 12.21 8.32
C PRO A 87 -8.92 11.46 9.08
N GLY A 88 -9.21 10.59 10.04
CA GLY A 88 -8.23 10.34 11.12
C GLY A 88 -7.42 9.05 11.07
N SER A 89 -8.11 7.91 11.22
CA SER A 89 -7.45 6.69 11.75
C SER A 89 -7.82 5.43 11.00
N THR A 90 -9.08 5.28 10.62
CA THR A 90 -9.60 4.04 10.02
C THR A 90 -8.90 3.71 8.69
N SER A 91 -8.72 4.69 7.80
CA SER A 91 -8.14 4.45 6.47
C SER A 91 -6.65 4.04 6.49
N LEU A 92 -5.85 4.60 7.40
CA LEU A 92 -4.42 4.28 7.47
C LEU A 92 -4.17 2.90 8.10
N ASP A 93 -4.94 2.55 9.12
CA ASP A 93 -4.85 1.23 9.74
C ASP A 93 -5.32 0.14 8.77
N GLU A 94 -6.40 0.39 8.02
CA GLU A 94 -6.85 -0.48 6.91
C GLU A 94 -5.75 -0.68 5.86
N LEU A 95 -5.07 0.39 5.45
CA LEU A 95 -3.97 0.30 4.49
C LEU A 95 -2.79 -0.50 5.04
N ARG A 96 -2.43 -0.28 6.31
CA ARG A 96 -1.35 -1.04 6.97
C ARG A 96 -1.67 -2.53 7.04
N GLU A 97 -2.92 -2.87 7.38
CA GLU A 97 -3.38 -4.25 7.38
C GLU A 97 -3.37 -4.87 5.98
N ALA A 98 -3.82 -4.14 4.97
CA ALA A 98 -3.78 -4.59 3.58
C ALA A 98 -2.35 -4.84 3.10
N ALA A 99 -1.42 -3.93 3.38
CA ALA A 99 0.00 -4.11 3.09
C ALA A 99 0.60 -5.31 3.83
N GLY A 100 0.17 -5.56 5.07
CA GLY A 100 0.55 -6.74 5.85
C GLY A 100 0.08 -8.05 5.18
N ARG A 101 -1.16 -8.09 4.69
CA ARG A 101 -1.69 -9.24 3.91
C ARG A 101 -0.92 -9.44 2.62
N MET A 102 -0.61 -8.38 1.90
CA MET A 102 0.21 -8.43 0.68
C MET A 102 1.60 -9.04 0.95
N ALA A 103 2.27 -8.59 2.01
CA ALA A 103 3.58 -9.13 2.42
C ALA A 103 3.50 -10.62 2.79
N GLU A 104 2.41 -11.06 3.41
CA GLU A 104 2.17 -12.48 3.67
C GLU A 104 2.06 -13.29 2.38
N ARG A 105 1.37 -12.78 1.36
CA ARG A 105 1.27 -13.46 0.06
C ARG A 105 2.59 -13.48 -0.70
N ALA A 106 3.39 -12.41 -0.62
CA ALA A 106 4.75 -12.40 -1.16
C ALA A 106 5.63 -13.51 -0.55
N ARG A 107 5.55 -13.73 0.77
CA ARG A 107 6.25 -14.86 1.42
C ARG A 107 5.82 -16.23 0.90
N ARG A 108 4.55 -16.41 0.52
CA ARG A 108 4.08 -17.67 -0.11
C ARG A 108 4.64 -17.84 -1.51
N ILE A 109 4.78 -16.75 -2.27
CA ILE A 109 5.48 -16.75 -3.56
C ILE A 109 6.94 -17.19 -3.37
N ALA A 110 7.63 -16.70 -2.34
CA ALA A 110 9.01 -17.11 -2.06
C ALA A 110 9.19 -18.62 -1.84
N LEU A 111 8.15 -19.31 -1.35
CA LEU A 111 8.19 -20.76 -1.11
C LEU A 111 7.95 -21.60 -2.38
N LEU A 112 7.15 -21.09 -3.33
CA LEU A 112 6.65 -21.88 -4.46
C LEU A 112 7.15 -21.37 -5.83
N GLY A 113 7.47 -20.10 -5.91
CA GLY A 113 7.82 -19.37 -7.13
C GLY A 113 9.32 -19.45 -7.46
N PRO A 114 9.68 -19.19 -8.73
CA PRO A 114 11.07 -18.99 -9.10
C PRO A 114 11.59 -17.65 -8.53
N ALA A 115 12.92 -17.54 -8.42
CA ALA A 115 13.58 -16.42 -7.77
C ALA A 115 13.19 -15.05 -8.36
N GLU A 116 12.97 -14.97 -9.68
CA GLU A 116 12.60 -13.73 -10.36
C GLU A 116 11.22 -13.22 -9.95
N VAL A 117 10.25 -14.13 -9.75
CA VAL A 117 8.90 -13.75 -9.31
C VAL A 117 8.90 -13.37 -7.83
N THR A 118 9.68 -14.10 -7.02
CA THR A 118 9.91 -13.78 -5.61
C THR A 118 10.46 -12.37 -5.45
N GLN A 119 11.57 -12.06 -6.13
CA GLN A 119 12.19 -10.73 -6.06
C GLN A 119 11.22 -9.63 -6.52
N ALA A 120 10.46 -9.86 -7.58
CA ALA A 120 9.49 -8.88 -8.07
C ALA A 120 8.34 -8.65 -7.08
N ALA A 121 7.86 -9.69 -6.40
CA ALA A 121 6.83 -9.60 -5.37
C ALA A 121 7.35 -8.88 -4.11
N GLU A 122 8.60 -9.13 -3.72
CA GLU A 122 9.27 -8.46 -2.60
C GLU A 122 9.43 -6.97 -2.89
N ASN A 123 9.97 -6.58 -4.05
CA ASN A 123 10.11 -5.17 -4.43
C ASN A 123 8.77 -4.41 -4.43
N LEU A 124 7.69 -5.05 -4.91
CA LEU A 124 6.34 -4.48 -4.86
C LEU A 124 5.85 -4.30 -3.42
N THR A 125 6.10 -5.29 -2.57
CA THR A 125 5.72 -5.26 -1.15
C THR A 125 6.47 -4.15 -0.42
N GLU A 126 7.78 -4.04 -0.64
CA GLU A 126 8.62 -3.00 -0.05
C GLU A 126 8.13 -1.61 -0.45
N GLY A 127 7.87 -1.36 -1.75
CA GLY A 127 7.33 -0.08 -2.20
C GLY A 127 5.99 0.28 -1.57
N MET A 128 5.09 -0.70 -1.34
CA MET A 128 3.83 -0.46 -0.63
C MET A 128 4.06 -0.14 0.86
N GLN A 129 5.02 -0.79 1.51
CA GLN A 129 5.36 -0.50 2.91
C GLN A 129 5.96 0.89 3.07
N GLU A 130 6.81 1.32 2.14
CA GLU A 130 7.33 2.69 2.09
C GLU A 130 6.21 3.71 1.93
N ASP A 131 5.22 3.44 1.07
CA ASP A 131 4.03 4.31 0.91
C ASP A 131 3.21 4.41 2.19
N VAL A 132 3.03 3.30 2.92
CA VAL A 132 2.35 3.28 4.22
C VAL A 132 3.12 4.10 5.25
N GLU A 133 4.44 3.99 5.29
CA GLU A 133 5.28 4.74 6.21
C GLU A 133 5.24 6.24 5.91
N ALA A 134 5.39 6.62 4.64
CA ALA A 134 5.30 8.00 4.19
C ALA A 134 3.94 8.62 4.54
N SER A 135 2.85 7.89 4.28
CA SER A 135 1.49 8.33 4.62
C SER A 135 1.29 8.46 6.13
N THR A 136 1.80 7.51 6.92
CA THR A 136 1.75 7.56 8.38
C THR A 136 2.48 8.79 8.92
N ARG A 137 3.66 9.08 8.37
CA ARG A 137 4.47 10.25 8.74
C ARG A 137 3.75 11.54 8.39
N PHE A 138 3.13 11.61 7.22
CA PHE A 138 2.37 12.77 6.75
C PHE A 138 1.17 13.08 7.66
N ILE A 139 0.36 12.07 7.99
CA ILE A 139 -0.79 12.23 8.87
C ILE A 139 -0.35 12.71 10.26
N ARG A 140 0.72 12.12 10.81
CA ARG A 140 1.25 12.53 12.11
C ARG A 140 1.75 13.98 12.10
N ALA A 141 2.51 14.37 11.08
CA ALA A 141 3.02 15.73 10.93
C ALA A 141 1.85 16.73 10.81
N SER A 142 0.83 16.39 10.00
CA SER A 142 -0.37 17.20 9.84
C SER A 142 -1.15 17.37 11.14
N GLN A 143 -1.36 16.28 11.90
CA GLN A 143 -2.03 16.34 13.21
C GLN A 143 -1.25 17.17 14.23
N ALA A 144 0.08 17.04 14.23
CA ALA A 144 0.95 17.84 15.10
C ALA A 144 0.86 19.34 14.74
N ALA A 145 0.83 19.68 13.45
CA ALA A 145 0.69 21.05 12.98
C ALA A 145 -0.68 21.65 13.34
N ILE A 146 -1.77 20.90 13.13
CA ILE A 146 -3.13 21.32 13.52
C ILE A 146 -3.18 21.56 15.03
N SER A 147 -2.70 20.60 15.83
CA SER A 147 -2.67 20.72 17.30
C SER A 147 -1.83 21.92 17.76
N ALA A 148 -0.73 22.22 17.06
CA ALA A 148 0.13 23.35 17.39
C ALA A 148 -0.51 24.71 17.07
N VAL A 149 -1.35 24.78 16.03
CA VAL A 149 -2.16 25.96 15.70
C VAL A 149 -3.31 26.12 16.70
N ASP A 150 -4.01 25.03 17.03
CA ASP A 150 -5.10 25.03 18.02
C ASP A 150 -4.62 25.42 19.42
N GLY A 151 -3.38 25.06 19.77
CA GLY A 151 -2.74 25.45 21.04
C GLY A 151 -2.33 26.92 21.11
N ARG A 152 -2.40 27.67 20.00
CA ARG A 152 -2.11 29.12 19.93
C ARG A 152 -3.15 29.82 19.06
N PRO A 153 -4.41 29.90 19.51
CA PRO A 153 -5.46 30.55 18.75
C PRO A 153 -5.13 32.03 18.57
N VAL A 154 -5.31 32.53 17.35
CA VAL A 154 -5.30 33.98 17.11
C VAL A 154 -6.60 34.52 17.69
N HIS A 155 -6.52 35.33 18.75
CA HIS A 155 -7.69 35.95 19.40
C HIS A 155 -8.29 37.07 18.53
N THR A 156 -8.85 36.71 17.37
CA THR A 156 -9.42 37.65 16.41
C THR A 156 -10.53 38.51 17.01
N GLU A 157 -11.34 37.94 17.91
CA GLU A 157 -12.40 38.67 18.62
C GLU A 157 -11.82 39.80 19.48
N ALA A 158 -10.76 39.54 20.23
CA ALA A 158 -10.10 40.56 21.06
C ALA A 158 -9.48 41.69 20.21
N VAL A 159 -8.92 41.36 19.03
CA VAL A 159 -8.41 42.37 18.09
C VAL A 159 -9.56 43.23 17.55
N VAL A 160 -10.70 42.61 17.19
CA VAL A 160 -11.88 43.33 16.70
C VAL A 160 -12.41 44.27 17.80
N GLU A 161 -12.59 43.77 19.01
CA GLU A 161 -13.08 44.57 20.15
C GLU A 161 -12.15 45.76 20.44
N ALA A 162 -10.83 45.52 20.54
CA ALA A 162 -9.86 46.59 20.77
C ALA A 162 -9.83 47.61 19.62
N THR A 163 -10.06 47.17 18.37
CA THR A 163 -10.15 48.04 17.20
C THR A 163 -11.41 48.91 17.25
N GLU A 164 -12.54 48.34 17.63
CA GLU A 164 -13.81 49.06 17.76
C GLU A 164 -13.74 50.10 18.88
N GLU A 165 -13.19 49.74 20.04
CA GLU A 165 -13.00 50.66 21.16
C GLU A 165 -12.09 51.83 20.75
N TYR A 166 -10.93 51.54 20.16
CA TYR A 166 -10.02 52.58 19.65
C TYR A 166 -10.71 53.53 18.67
N ARG A 167 -11.50 53.00 17.72
CA ARG A 167 -12.25 53.82 16.75
C ARG A 167 -13.30 54.69 17.45
N GLN A 168 -14.05 54.11 18.38
CA GLN A 168 -15.08 54.83 19.14
C GLN A 168 -14.47 55.98 19.94
N ARG A 169 -13.39 55.73 20.68
CA ARG A 169 -12.70 56.75 21.49
C ARG A 169 -12.08 57.84 20.63
N SER A 170 -11.47 57.47 19.50
CA SER A 170 -10.92 58.44 18.54
C SER A 170 -12.01 59.34 17.95
N ALA A 171 -13.19 58.80 17.63
CA ALA A 171 -14.32 59.58 17.15
C ALA A 171 -14.87 60.54 18.23
N GLN A 172 -14.93 60.11 19.48
CA GLN A 172 -15.31 60.98 20.61
C GLN A 172 -14.34 62.15 20.77
N LEU A 173 -13.03 61.90 20.69
CA LEU A 173 -12.01 62.94 20.79
C LEU A 173 -12.10 63.94 19.64
N ALA A 174 -12.29 63.46 18.40
CA ALA A 174 -12.50 64.33 17.25
C ALA A 174 -13.72 65.26 17.45
N GLY A 175 -14.85 64.69 17.91
CA GLY A 175 -16.04 65.48 18.22
C GLY A 175 -15.81 66.52 19.33
N LEU A 176 -15.03 66.18 20.36
CA LEU A 176 -14.66 67.12 21.42
C LEU A 176 -13.79 68.26 20.88
N MET A 177 -12.79 67.96 20.05
CA MET A 177 -11.92 68.96 19.42
C MET A 177 -12.71 69.91 18.53
N ASP A 178 -13.67 69.39 17.76
CA ASP A 178 -14.54 70.21 16.91
C ASP A 178 -15.46 71.11 17.73
N ALA A 179 -16.01 70.62 18.84
CA ALA A 179 -16.79 71.42 19.77
C ALA A 179 -15.98 72.57 20.40
N TYR A 180 -14.72 72.32 20.79
CA TYR A 180 -13.83 73.35 21.33
C TYR A 180 -13.53 74.44 20.29
N ARG A 181 -13.22 74.03 19.04
CA ARG A 181 -13.00 74.96 17.93
C ARG A 181 -14.22 75.82 17.64
N ALA A 182 -15.41 75.23 17.62
CA ALA A 182 -16.66 75.95 17.39
C ALA A 182 -16.95 77.00 18.48
N GLN A 183 -16.46 76.77 19.69
CA GLN A 183 -16.57 77.69 20.82
C GLN A 183 -15.44 78.73 20.89
N GLY A 184 -14.47 78.70 19.96
CA GLY A 184 -13.30 79.58 19.97
C GLY A 184 -12.34 79.31 21.13
N ARG A 185 -12.40 78.12 21.75
CA ARG A 185 -11.48 77.72 22.82
C ARG A 185 -10.16 77.22 22.25
N ASP A 186 -9.08 77.39 23.00
CA ASP A 186 -7.78 76.84 22.63
C ASP A 186 -7.82 75.31 22.84
N LEU A 187 -7.24 74.54 21.93
CA LEU A 187 -7.09 73.09 22.10
C LEU A 187 -6.15 72.74 23.26
N ARG A 188 -5.31 73.68 23.70
CA ARG A 188 -4.50 73.52 24.92
C ARG A 188 -5.35 73.36 26.18
N ASP A 189 -6.59 73.85 26.17
CA ASP A 189 -7.54 73.66 27.28
C ASP A 189 -8.02 72.21 27.40
N LEU A 190 -7.71 71.35 26.41
CA LEU A 190 -7.93 69.91 26.50
C LEU A 190 -6.86 69.19 27.32
N ASP A 191 -5.75 69.85 27.67
CA ASP A 191 -4.72 69.21 28.49
C ASP A 191 -5.29 68.82 29.86
N GLY A 192 -5.07 67.58 30.28
CA GLY A 192 -5.72 66.98 31.45
C GLY A 192 -7.18 66.55 31.27
N HIS A 193 -7.77 66.69 30.08
CA HIS A 193 -9.13 66.19 29.83
C HIS A 193 -9.16 64.64 29.91
N PRO A 194 -10.09 64.03 30.66
CA PRO A 194 -10.12 62.58 30.88
C PRO A 194 -10.20 61.76 29.59
N LEU A 195 -10.90 62.28 28.57
CA LEU A 195 -11.00 61.62 27.26
C LEU A 195 -9.64 61.43 26.56
N LEU A 196 -8.65 62.30 26.78
CA LEU A 196 -7.32 62.10 26.23
C LEU A 196 -6.64 60.87 26.85
N ALA A 197 -6.79 60.68 28.17
CA ALA A 197 -6.29 59.51 28.87
C ALA A 197 -6.97 58.23 28.37
N ASP A 198 -8.30 58.24 28.23
CA ASP A 198 -9.07 57.11 27.68
C ASP A 198 -8.62 56.74 26.25
N VAL A 199 -8.40 57.74 25.39
CA VAL A 199 -7.91 57.50 24.01
C VAL A 199 -6.51 56.90 24.04
N MET A 200 -5.58 57.43 24.84
CA MET A 200 -4.24 56.88 24.96
C MET A 200 -4.25 55.44 25.50
N GLN A 201 -5.14 55.13 26.44
CA GLN A 201 -5.32 53.77 26.95
C GLN A 201 -5.84 52.83 25.86
N SER A 202 -6.89 53.21 25.12
CA SER A 202 -7.42 52.40 24.02
C SER A 202 -6.40 52.18 22.89
N ILE A 203 -5.56 53.19 22.58
CA ILE A 203 -4.43 53.03 21.64
C ILE A 203 -3.45 51.99 22.16
N ALA A 204 -3.04 52.09 23.43
CA ALA A 204 -2.10 51.15 24.03
C ALA A 204 -2.63 49.72 24.02
N GLN A 205 -3.90 49.53 24.38
CA GLN A 205 -4.58 48.24 24.36
C GLN A 205 -4.68 47.67 22.94
N PHE A 206 -5.09 48.49 21.96
CA PHE A 206 -5.13 48.08 20.55
C PHE A 206 -3.75 47.63 20.05
N LEU A 207 -2.69 48.40 20.34
CA LEU A 207 -1.33 48.08 19.92
C LEU A 207 -0.83 46.78 20.57
N GLN A 208 -1.12 46.57 21.85
CA GLN A 208 -0.75 45.35 22.57
C GLN A 208 -1.45 44.13 21.96
N VAL A 209 -2.79 44.14 21.89
CA VAL A 209 -3.59 43.01 21.41
C VAL A 209 -3.27 42.69 19.95
N SER A 210 -3.09 43.71 19.11
CA SER A 210 -2.68 43.52 17.71
C SER A 210 -1.26 42.95 17.59
N GLY A 211 -0.34 43.38 18.47
CA GLY A 211 1.03 42.86 18.53
C GLY A 211 1.07 41.38 18.91
N GLU A 212 0.33 41.00 19.95
CA GLU A 212 0.19 39.61 20.40
C GLU A 212 -0.44 38.73 19.30
N ALA A 213 -1.53 39.18 18.69
CA ALA A 213 -2.20 38.45 17.61
C ALA A 213 -1.30 38.28 16.38
N ARG A 214 -0.54 39.32 16.01
CA ARG A 214 0.43 39.25 14.91
C ARG A 214 1.57 38.29 15.22
N GLY A 215 2.08 38.30 16.46
CA GLY A 215 3.10 37.35 16.91
C GLY A 215 2.62 35.91 16.80
N ALA A 216 1.43 35.62 17.33
CA ALA A 216 0.81 34.29 17.23
C ALA A 216 0.59 33.87 15.77
N LEU A 217 0.10 34.77 14.92
CA LEU A 217 -0.08 34.49 13.49
C LEU A 217 1.25 34.19 12.79
N GLN A 218 2.30 34.97 13.05
CA GLN A 218 3.61 34.75 12.45
C GLN A 218 4.18 33.39 12.86
N GLU A 219 4.13 33.04 14.15
CA GLU A 219 4.59 31.73 14.63
C GLU A 219 3.78 30.58 14.02
N ASN A 220 2.45 30.74 13.92
CA ASN A 220 1.59 29.74 13.27
C ASN A 220 1.93 29.58 11.78
N VAL A 221 2.18 30.68 11.07
CA VAL A 221 2.63 30.65 9.66
C VAL A 221 3.97 29.93 9.53
N GLU A 222 4.97 30.25 10.37
CA GLU A 222 6.28 29.60 10.34
C GLU A 222 6.18 28.08 10.55
N ARG A 223 5.33 27.63 11.48
CA ARG A 223 5.07 26.19 11.72
C ARG A 223 4.35 25.52 10.57
N LEU A 224 3.33 26.17 10.02
CA LEU A 224 2.61 25.65 8.86
C LEU A 224 3.54 25.56 7.65
N SER A 225 4.40 26.55 7.42
CA SER A 225 5.41 26.52 6.35
C SER A 225 6.41 25.37 6.53
N ALA A 226 6.89 25.12 7.75
CA ALA A 226 7.77 23.98 8.01
C ALA A 226 7.06 22.65 7.72
N THR A 227 5.80 22.51 8.15
CA THR A 227 4.98 21.32 7.89
C THR A 227 4.71 21.14 6.40
N LEU A 228 4.47 22.22 5.66
CA LEU A 228 4.29 22.20 4.21
C LEU A 228 5.55 21.72 3.48
N GLY A 229 6.74 22.13 3.93
CA GLY A 229 8.00 21.63 3.38
C GLY A 229 8.18 20.13 3.60
N GLU A 230 7.81 19.61 4.78
CA GLU A 230 7.80 18.17 5.03
C GLU A 230 6.75 17.43 4.17
N ALA A 231 5.57 18.01 4.01
CA ALA A 231 4.51 17.48 3.16
C ALA A 231 4.93 17.39 1.69
N GLU A 232 5.60 18.41 1.17
CA GLU A 232 6.14 18.42 -0.20
C GLU A 232 7.17 17.30 -0.41
N ALA A 233 8.12 17.14 0.54
CA ALA A 233 9.09 16.05 0.48
C ALA A 233 8.43 14.66 0.54
N MET A 234 7.32 14.50 1.27
CA MET A 234 6.56 13.26 1.33
C MET A 234 5.78 12.99 0.03
N LEU A 235 5.19 14.02 -0.57
CA LEU A 235 4.53 13.91 -1.88
C LEU A 235 5.52 13.52 -2.98
N ASP A 236 6.75 14.03 -2.94
CA ASP A 236 7.82 13.63 -3.85
C ASP A 236 8.20 12.15 -3.70
N VAL A 237 8.21 11.62 -2.47
CA VAL A 237 8.41 10.19 -2.22
C VAL A 237 7.26 9.38 -2.80
N LEU A 238 6.01 9.74 -2.51
CA LEU A 238 4.82 9.02 -3.00
C LEU A 238 4.73 9.04 -4.54
N THR A 239 5.11 10.16 -5.16
CA THR A 239 5.11 10.31 -6.62
C THR A 239 6.17 9.41 -7.26
N ARG A 240 7.41 9.42 -6.74
CA ARG A 240 8.47 8.52 -7.22
C ARG A 240 8.11 7.06 -7.00
N ASN A 241 7.52 6.73 -5.85
CA ASN A 241 7.08 5.38 -5.56
C ASN A 241 5.98 4.92 -6.50
N ARG A 242 5.02 5.79 -6.85
CA ARG A 242 3.99 5.47 -7.86
C ARG A 242 4.59 4.98 -9.19
N GLU A 243 5.57 5.71 -9.72
CA GLU A 243 6.24 5.31 -10.97
C GLU A 243 7.00 3.99 -10.80
N ALA A 244 7.73 3.83 -9.69
CA ALA A 244 8.46 2.59 -9.37
C ALA A 244 7.52 1.38 -9.21
N ARG A 245 6.32 1.59 -8.67
CA ARG A 245 5.29 0.56 -8.48
C ARG A 245 4.72 0.07 -9.80
N GLU A 246 4.45 0.96 -10.75
CA GLU A 246 3.98 0.59 -12.09
C GLU A 246 5.01 -0.30 -12.80
N LEU A 247 6.29 0.11 -12.77
CA LEU A 247 7.39 -0.70 -13.32
C LEU A 247 7.54 -2.05 -12.61
N SER A 248 7.42 -2.07 -11.27
CA SER A 248 7.53 -3.29 -10.48
C SER A 248 6.37 -4.26 -10.75
N ARG A 249 5.16 -3.73 -11.00
CA ARG A 249 3.98 -4.52 -11.40
C ARG A 249 4.17 -5.17 -12.76
N GLU A 250 4.70 -4.43 -13.73
CA GLU A 250 5.02 -4.97 -15.05
C GLU A 250 6.07 -6.08 -14.97
N ARG A 251 7.13 -5.87 -14.17
CA ARG A 251 8.16 -6.89 -13.91
C ARG A 251 7.57 -8.14 -13.28
N PHE A 252 6.74 -7.99 -12.25
CA PHE A 252 6.07 -9.10 -11.58
C PHE A 252 5.19 -9.89 -12.54
N THR A 253 4.29 -9.21 -13.28
CA THR A 253 3.36 -9.89 -14.21
C THR A 253 4.08 -10.56 -15.37
N SER A 254 5.17 -9.96 -15.88
CA SER A 254 6.03 -10.56 -16.90
C SER A 254 6.74 -11.83 -16.38
N ALA A 255 7.37 -11.75 -15.22
CA ALA A 255 8.05 -12.87 -14.58
C ALA A 255 7.06 -14.01 -14.25
N ALA A 256 5.86 -13.67 -13.75
CA ALA A 256 4.81 -14.63 -13.45
C ALA A 256 4.34 -15.37 -14.72
N ARG A 257 4.14 -14.63 -15.83
CA ARG A 257 3.77 -15.23 -17.13
C ARG A 257 4.85 -16.18 -17.65
N GLN A 258 6.12 -15.77 -17.56
CA GLN A 258 7.25 -16.62 -17.96
C GLN A 258 7.34 -17.89 -17.08
N ALA A 259 7.17 -17.74 -15.77
CA ALA A 259 7.21 -18.84 -14.80
C ALA A 259 6.08 -19.87 -15.02
N LEU A 260 4.89 -19.41 -15.43
CA LEU A 260 3.74 -20.28 -15.71
C LEU A 260 3.87 -20.98 -17.07
N GLY A 261 4.50 -20.32 -18.06
CA GLY A 261 4.75 -20.86 -19.39
C GLY A 261 5.90 -21.85 -19.47
N THR A 262 6.87 -21.75 -18.55
CA THR A 262 8.04 -22.64 -18.51
C THR A 262 7.71 -23.91 -17.72
N PRO A 263 7.87 -25.12 -18.29
CA PRO A 263 7.71 -26.35 -17.52
C PRO A 263 8.74 -26.41 -16.38
N PRO A 264 8.40 -26.95 -15.20
CA PRO A 264 9.34 -27.04 -14.08
C PRO A 264 10.54 -27.87 -14.48
N THR A 265 11.74 -27.35 -14.23
CA THR A 265 12.99 -28.09 -14.42
C THR A 265 13.00 -29.26 -13.44
N PRO A 266 13.26 -30.51 -13.90
CA PRO A 266 13.40 -31.64 -12.98
C PRO A 266 14.55 -31.35 -12.01
N ALA A 267 14.26 -31.48 -10.71
CA ALA A 267 15.22 -31.31 -9.62
C ALA A 267 16.23 -32.46 -9.55
#